data_AF-A0A925JYM6-F1
#
_entry.id   AF-A0A925JYM6-F1
#
_cell.length_a   1.000
_cell.length_b   1.000
_cell.length_c   1.000
_cell.angle_alpha   90.00
_cell.angle_beta   90.00
_cell.angle_gamma   90.00
#
_symmetry.space_group_name_H-M   'P 1'
#
loop_
_entity.id
_entity.type
_entity.pdbx_description
1 polymer ?
#
loop_
_entity_poly.entity_id
_entity_poly.type
_entity_poly.pdbx_seq_one_letter_code
_entity_poly.pdbx_strand_id
1 'polypeptide(L)'
;MDNTTSQRRNKHLILDQAKLKKAQKVLGAKTETEAIERALDSVIDEDERNRRAWAAHDRFLRAAAREGLQIHDAFGRLGAE
;
A
#
# COMPACT_ATOMS: atom_id res chain seq x y z
N MET A 1 23.89 16.72 1.85
CA MET A 1 22.76 17.58 1.43
C MET A 1 22.27 16.99 0.12
N ASP A 2 21.26 16.12 0.19
CA ASP A 2 20.78 15.43 -0.99
C ASP A 2 20.06 16.42 -1.88
N ASN A 3 20.71 16.78 -2.99
CA ASN A 3 20.17 17.67 -4.00
C ASN A 3 19.24 16.86 -4.91
N THR A 4 18.10 16.42 -4.39
CA THR A 4 17.06 15.81 -5.20
C THR A 4 16.29 16.94 -5.87
N THR A 5 16.61 17.20 -7.14
CA THR A 5 15.89 18.17 -7.97
C THR A 5 14.41 17.78 -7.99
N SER A 6 13.56 18.58 -7.33
CA SER A 6 12.12 18.33 -7.24
C SER A 6 11.50 18.26 -8.64
N GLN A 7 11.14 17.06 -9.10
CA GLN A 7 10.44 16.80 -10.37
C GLN A 7 8.95 17.23 -10.34
N ARG A 8 8.57 18.09 -9.39
CA ARG A 8 7.20 18.58 -9.27
C ARG A 8 6.81 19.38 -10.50
N ARG A 9 5.66 19.02 -11.07
CA ARG A 9 5.04 19.72 -12.18
C ARG A 9 3.63 20.08 -11.79
N ASN A 10 3.23 21.34 -12.04
CA ASN A 10 1.84 21.75 -11.86
C ASN A 10 0.96 21.02 -12.87
N LYS A 11 -0.08 20.36 -12.37
CA LYS A 11 -1.08 19.65 -13.17
C LYS A 11 -2.45 20.26 -12.88
N HIS A 12 -3.23 20.51 -13.93
CA HIS A 12 -4.64 20.87 -13.79
C HIS A 12 -5.47 19.59 -13.81
N LEU A 13 -5.85 19.13 -12.62
CA LEU A 13 -6.69 17.95 -12.43
C LEU A 13 -8.08 18.38 -11.95
N ILE A 14 -9.11 17.68 -12.39
CA ILE A 14 -10.46 17.80 -11.83
C ILE A 14 -10.59 16.71 -10.77
N LEU A 15 -10.68 17.11 -9.51
CA LEU A 15 -10.73 16.20 -8.37
C LEU A 15 -11.99 16.45 -7.54
N ASP A 16 -12.46 15.39 -6.89
CA ASP A 16 -13.57 15.47 -5.94
C ASP A 16 -13.10 16.15 -4.65
N GLN A 17 -13.65 17.34 -4.39
CA GLN A 17 -13.28 18.18 -3.25
C GLN A 17 -13.60 17.52 -1.90
N ALA A 18 -14.68 16.74 -1.81
CA ALA A 18 -15.06 16.06 -0.57
C ALA A 18 -14.05 14.94 -0.24
N LYS A 19 -13.61 14.20 -1.27
CA LYS A 19 -12.56 13.19 -1.11
C LYS A 19 -11.24 13.81 -0.70
N LEU A 20 -10.84 14.94 -1.29
CA LEU A 20 -9.61 15.65 -0.90
C LEU A 20 -9.64 16.09 0.56
N LYS A 21 -10.75 16.69 1.02
CA LYS A 21 -10.89 17.09 2.44
C LYS A 21 -10.83 15.90 3.39
N LYS A 22 -11.41 14.76 3.01
CA LYS A 22 -11.31 13.52 3.80
C LYS A 22 -9.87 13.00 3.84
N ALA A 23 -9.19 12.97 2.70
CA ALA A 23 -7.79 12.57 2.59
C ALA A 23 -6.88 13.47 3.45
N GLN A 24 -7.07 14.80 3.41
CA GLN A 24 -6.33 15.73 4.27
C GLN A 24 -6.46 15.37 5.77
N LYS A 25 -7.67 15.06 6.23
CA LYS A 25 -7.92 14.67 7.62
C LYS A 25 -7.27 13.34 7.97
N VAL A 26 -7.46 12.31 7.14
CA VAL A 26 -6.90 10.97 7.36
C VAL A 26 -5.37 11.00 7.39
N LEU A 27 -4.75 11.79 6.50
CA LEU A 27 -3.30 11.86 6.34
C LEU A 27 -2.65 12.97 7.20
N GLY A 28 -3.43 13.70 8.01
CA GLY A 28 -2.93 14.81 8.83
C GLY A 28 -2.24 15.91 8.02
N ALA A 29 -2.66 16.14 6.78
CA ALA A 29 -2.05 17.09 5.86
C ALA A 29 -2.67 18.49 5.99
N LYS A 30 -1.84 19.52 5.94
CA LYS A 30 -2.26 20.92 6.05
C LYS A 30 -2.79 21.46 4.72
N THR A 31 -2.28 20.96 3.60
CA THR A 31 -2.70 21.40 2.25
C THR A 31 -3.20 20.23 1.39
N GLU A 32 -3.93 20.55 0.32
CA GLU A 32 -4.43 19.54 -0.63
C GLU A 32 -3.27 18.89 -1.39
N THR A 33 -2.26 19.68 -1.79
CA THR A 33 -1.03 19.16 -2.38
C THR A 33 -0.31 18.20 -1.43
N GLU A 34 -0.14 18.58 -0.17
CA GLU A 34 0.49 17.69 0.83
C GLU A 34 -0.31 16.39 1.04
N ALA A 35 -1.64 16.45 1.00
CA ALA A 35 -2.46 15.24 1.08
C ALA A 35 -2.26 14.33 -0.14
N ILE A 36 -2.16 14.90 -1.35
CA ILE A 36 -1.90 14.14 -2.56
C ILE A 36 -0.51 13.49 -2.50
N GLU A 37 0.52 14.26 -2.16
CA GLU A 37 1.90 13.73 -2.07
C GLU A 37 1.98 12.61 -1.02
N ARG A 38 1.41 12.80 0.18
CA ARG A 38 1.37 11.76 1.22
C ARG A 38 0.57 10.53 0.80
N ALA A 39 -0.52 10.70 0.06
CA ALA A 39 -1.29 9.58 -0.46
C ALA A 39 -0.49 8.77 -1.47
N LEU A 40 0.29 9.44 -2.33
CA LEU A 40 1.18 8.80 -3.29
C LEU A 40 2.31 8.04 -2.58
N ASP A 41 2.98 8.68 -1.61
CA ASP A 41 4.00 8.01 -0.80
C ASP A 41 3.42 6.78 -0.09
N SER A 42 2.24 6.94 0.53
CA SER A 42 1.59 5.85 1.27
C SER A 42 1.23 4.65 0.40
N VAL A 43 0.79 4.86 -0.86
CA VAL A 43 0.42 3.74 -1.74
C VAL A 43 1.66 3.03 -2.29
N ILE A 44 2.75 3.77 -2.54
CA ILE A 44 4.03 3.19 -2.94
C ILE A 44 4.59 2.34 -1.80
N ASP A 45 4.64 2.89 -0.59
CA ASP A 45 5.13 2.16 0.59
C ASP A 45 4.30 0.91 0.89
N GLU A 46 2.98 0.99 0.68
CA GLU A 46 2.07 -0.14 0.86
C GLU A 46 2.31 -1.25 -0.17
N ASP A 47 2.54 -0.90 -1.44
CA ASP A 47 2.91 -1.88 -2.47
C ASP A 47 4.22 -2.60 -2.12
N GLU A 48 5.24 -1.86 -1.67
CA GLU A 48 6.51 -2.45 -1.24
C GLU A 48 6.36 -3.39 -0.02
N ARG A 49 5.53 -3.00 0.96
CA ARG A 49 5.20 -3.87 2.11
C ARG A 49 4.49 -5.13 1.64
N ASN A 50 3.47 -4.99 0.80
CA ASN A 50 2.68 -6.11 0.29
C ASN A 50 3.53 -7.06 -0.54
N ARG A 51 4.40 -6.55 -1.41
CA ARG A 51 5.33 -7.36 -2.19
C ARG A 51 6.27 -8.17 -1.30
N ARG A 52 6.82 -7.56 -0.24
CA ARG A 52 7.67 -8.26 0.73
C ARG A 52 6.90 -9.32 1.51
N ALA A 53 5.70 -8.99 1.99
CA ALA A 53 4.85 -9.92 2.72
C ALA A 53 4.48 -11.13 1.85
N TRP A 54 4.07 -10.90 0.60
CA TRP A 54 3.74 -11.96 -0.35
C TRP A 54 4.96 -12.83 -0.70
N ALA A 55 6.12 -12.23 -0.93
CA ALA A 55 7.34 -13.00 -1.20
C ALA A 55 7.75 -13.88 0.00
N ALA A 56 7.60 -13.38 1.22
CA ALA A 56 7.84 -14.16 2.44
C ALA A 56 6.81 -15.28 2.59
N HIS A 57 5.54 -14.99 2.31
CA HIS A 57 4.46 -15.96 2.39
C HIS A 57 4.62 -17.09 1.37
N ASP A 58 4.95 -16.78 0.11
CA ASP A 58 5.23 -17.79 -0.92
C ASP A 58 6.41 -18.70 -0.51
N ARG A 59 7.51 -18.12 0.01
CA ARG A 59 8.64 -18.91 0.53
C ARG A 59 8.23 -19.83 1.66
N PHE A 60 7.42 -19.32 2.60
CA PHE A 60 6.89 -20.10 3.71
C PHE A 60 6.01 -21.27 3.22
N LEU A 61 5.04 -21.01 2.33
CA LEU A 61 4.16 -22.05 1.77
C LEU A 61 4.95 -23.14 1.03
N ARG A 62 5.96 -22.77 0.25
CA ARG A 62 6.84 -23.73 -0.45
C ARG A 62 7.64 -24.59 0.52
N ALA A 63 8.12 -24.00 1.61
CA ALA A 63 8.81 -24.75 2.66
C ALA A 63 7.85 -25.69 3.40
N ALA A 64 6.68 -25.19 3.81
CA ALA A 64 5.65 -25.95 4.49
C ALA A 64 5.18 -27.17 3.67
N ALA A 65 4.95 -26.99 2.36
CA ALA A 65 4.58 -28.07 1.45
C ALA A 65 5.67 -29.15 1.35
N ARG A 66 6.95 -28.76 1.35
CA ARG A 66 8.08 -29.71 1.32
C ARG A 66 8.17 -30.54 2.61
N GLU A 67 7.90 -29.91 3.74
CA GLU A 67 7.91 -30.52 5.07
C GLU A 67 6.58 -31.24 5.40
N GLY A 68 5.60 -31.21 4.50
CA GLY A 68 4.30 -31.87 4.67
C GLY A 68 3.37 -31.21 5.70
N LEU A 69 3.56 -29.93 6.03
CA LEU A 69 2.66 -29.21 6.94
C LEU A 69 1.31 -28.95 6.28
N GLN A 70 0.23 -29.28 6.99
CA GLN A 70 -1.13 -28.92 6.61
C GLN A 70 -1.46 -27.52 7.15
N ILE A 71 -1.84 -26.61 6.25
CA ILE A 71 -2.26 -25.25 6.60
C ILE A 71 -3.77 -25.19 6.47
N HIS A 72 -4.44 -24.89 7.58
CA HIS A 72 -5.89 -24.70 7.61
C HIS A 72 -6.25 -23.22 7.47
N ASP A 73 -7.35 -22.93 6.76
CA ASP A 73 -7.89 -21.58 6.71
C ASP A 73 -8.47 -21.20 8.08
N ALA A 74 -7.82 -20.23 8.73
CA ALA A 74 -8.23 -19.72 10.04
C ALA A 74 -9.61 -19.06 10.04
N PHE A 75 -10.10 -18.59 8.88
CA PHE A 75 -11.39 -17.89 8.79
C PHE A 75 -12.49 -18.74 8.16
N GLY A 76 -12.16 -19.93 7.63
CA GLY A 76 -13.11 -20.84 6.98
C GLY A 76 -13.87 -20.21 5.81
N ARG A 77 -13.27 -19.24 5.11
CA ARG A 77 -13.87 -18.53 3.96
C ARG A 77 -13.31 -18.99 2.63
N LEU A 78 -12.16 -19.64 2.64
CA LEU A 78 -11.58 -20.33 1.50
C LEU A 78 -12.19 -21.74 1.53
N GLY A 79 -13.26 -21.93 0.76
CA GLY A 79 -14.00 -23.19 0.71
C GLY A 79 -13.06 -24.37 0.48
N ALA A 80 -13.29 -25.46 1.22
CA ALA A 80 -12.67 -26.75 0.96
C ALA A 80 -13.22 -27.30 -0.36
N GLU A 81 -12.35 -27.59 -1.31
CA GLU A 81 -12.56 -28.63 -2.31
C GLU A 81 -11.60 -29.78 -2.02
#